data_AF-A0A844T0C9-F1
#
_entry.id   AF-A0A844T0C9-F1
#
_cell.length_a   1.000
_cell.length_b   1.000
_cell.length_c   1.000
_cell.angle_alpha   90.00
_cell.angle_beta   90.00
_cell.angle_gamma   90.00
#
_symmetry.space_group_name_H-M   'P 1'
#
loop_
_entity.id
_entity.type
_entity.pdbx_description
1 polymer ?
#
loop_
_entity_poly.entity_id
_entity_poly.type
_entity_poly.pdbx_seq_one_letter_code
_entity_poly.pdbx_strand_id
1 'polypeptide(L)'
;MDDLKDIRTNLAALLERVDRALGAAASPESDGPFAGDDDLISTAAAAQRANRDQETIRRWCAVHGIGVKVAGRWEVSARQLHAFQLRSKKTV
;
A
#
# COMPACT_ATOMS: atom_id res chain seq x y z
N MET A 1 7.36 -18.83 -46.65
CA MET A 1 7.15 -17.42 -46.24
C MET A 1 6.19 -17.45 -45.04
N ASP A 2 6.47 -18.35 -44.11
CA ASP A 2 5.49 -18.91 -43.15
C ASP A 2 6.01 -18.75 -41.72
N ASP A 3 7.33 -18.69 -41.56
CA ASP A 3 8.06 -18.38 -40.33
C ASP A 3 7.69 -17.00 -39.78
N LEU A 4 7.44 -16.01 -40.65
CA LEU A 4 7.04 -14.67 -40.22
C LEU A 4 5.62 -14.64 -39.64
N LYS A 5 4.73 -15.54 -40.10
CA LYS A 5 3.38 -15.69 -39.53
C LYS A 5 3.44 -16.43 -38.21
N ASP A 6 4.32 -17.43 -38.10
CA ASP A 6 4.54 -18.18 -36.86
C ASP A 6 5.10 -17.30 -35.75
N ILE A 7 6.13 -16.49 -36.07
CA ILE A 7 6.71 -15.51 -35.15
C ILE A 7 5.66 -14.50 -34.69
N ARG A 8 4.85 -13.97 -35.61
CA ARG A 8 3.78 -13.01 -35.28
C ARG A 8 2.72 -13.63 -34.36
N THR A 9 2.42 -14.91 -34.56
CA THR A 9 1.43 -15.65 -33.75
C THR A 9 1.96 -15.93 -32.35
N ASN A 10 3.22 -16.36 -32.23
CA ASN A 10 3.87 -16.56 -30.94
C ASN A 10 4.01 -15.25 -30.16
N LEU A 11 4.28 -14.14 -30.84
CA LEU A 11 4.38 -12.83 -30.21
C LEU A 11 3.02 -12.34 -29.68
N ALA A 12 1.93 -12.57 -30.41
CA ALA A 12 0.58 -12.26 -29.95
C ALA A 12 0.20 -13.08 -28.70
N ALA A 13 0.51 -14.38 -28.70
CA ALA A 13 0.24 -15.25 -27.55
C ALA A 13 1.07 -14.88 -26.31
N LEU A 14 2.31 -14.41 -26.49
CA LEU A 14 3.14 -13.91 -25.40
C LEU A 14 2.58 -12.61 -24.81
N LEU A 15 2.09 -11.69 -25.64
CA LEU A 15 1.49 -10.44 -25.18
C LEU A 15 0.23 -10.68 -24.35
N GLU A 16 -0.64 -11.60 -24.77
CA GLU A 16 -1.86 -11.94 -24.01
C GLU A 16 -1.53 -12.58 -22.65
N ARG A 17 -0.46 -13.38 -22.57
CA ARG A 17 0.02 -13.96 -21.31
C ARG A 17 0.59 -12.92 -20.36
N VAL A 18 1.30 -11.91 -20.88
CA VAL A 18 1.83 -10.79 -20.10
C VAL A 18 0.68 -9.92 -19.59
N ASP A 19 -0.28 -9.58 -20.45
CA ASP A 19 -1.47 -8.79 -20.07
C ASP A 19 -2.27 -9.49 -18.97
N ARG A 20 -2.51 -10.80 -19.10
CA ARG A 20 -3.20 -11.59 -18.08
C ARG A 20 -2.42 -11.70 -16.76
N ALA A 21 -1.08 -11.74 -16.82
CA ALA A 21 -0.25 -11.74 -15.62
C ALA A 21 -0.23 -10.37 -14.91
N LEU A 22 -0.27 -9.28 -15.66
CA LEU A 22 -0.45 -7.93 -15.11
C LEU A 22 -1.87 -7.72 -14.55
N GLY A 23 -2.91 -8.19 -15.25
CA GLY A 23 -4.30 -8.08 -14.82
C GLY A 23 -4.62 -8.91 -13.56
N ALA A 24 -3.94 -10.04 -13.36
CA ALA A 24 -4.11 -10.85 -12.14
C ALA A 24 -3.42 -10.25 -10.89
N ALA A 25 -2.50 -9.28 -11.07
CA ALA A 25 -1.95 -8.50 -9.97
C ALA A 25 -2.84 -7.30 -9.59
N ALA A 26 -3.77 -6.92 -10.46
CA ALA A 26 -4.85 -5.99 -10.14
C ALA A 26 -5.97 -6.76 -9.41
N SER A 27 -5.70 -7.16 -8.17
CA SER A 27 -6.78 -7.36 -7.20
C SER A 27 -7.69 -6.12 -7.22
N PRO A 28 -9.00 -6.25 -6.97
CA PRO A 28 -9.86 -5.10 -6.67
C PRO A 28 -9.46 -4.56 -5.30
N GLU A 29 -8.27 -3.97 -5.20
CA GLU A 29 -7.90 -3.13 -4.08
C GLU A 29 -8.70 -1.85 -4.26
N SER A 30 -9.85 -1.85 -3.59
CA SER A 30 -10.75 -0.71 -3.47
C SER A 30 -9.97 0.61 -3.46
N ASP A 31 -10.30 1.49 -4.41
CA ASP A 31 -9.62 2.75 -4.72
C ASP A 31 -9.98 3.85 -3.68
N GLY A 32 -9.76 3.55 -2.40
CA GLY A 32 -9.88 4.51 -1.32
C GLY A 32 -8.65 4.43 -0.42
N PRO A 33 -8.13 5.56 0.11
CA PRO A 33 -6.93 5.58 0.96
C PRO A 33 -7.07 4.78 2.27
N PHE A 34 -8.25 4.21 2.54
CA PHE A 34 -8.59 3.40 3.72
C PHE A 34 -9.38 2.13 3.36
N ALA A 35 -9.44 1.73 2.10
CA ALA A 35 -10.41 0.73 1.66
C ALA A 35 -10.08 -0.73 2.00
N GLY A 36 -9.17 -0.92 2.96
CA GLY A 36 -9.04 -2.12 3.77
C GLY A 36 -8.98 -1.71 5.23
N ASP A 37 -10.13 -1.65 5.90
CA ASP A 37 -10.25 -1.44 7.36
C ASP A 37 -9.39 -2.44 8.17
N ASP A 38 -8.98 -3.56 7.55
CA ASP A 38 -8.12 -4.59 8.14
C ASP A 38 -6.73 -4.10 8.60
N ASP A 39 -6.27 -2.92 8.13
CA ASP A 39 -4.93 -2.41 8.44
C ASP A 39 -4.94 -1.19 9.40
N LEU A 40 -6.11 -0.80 9.91
CA LEU A 40 -6.25 0.27 10.90
C LEU A 40 -5.94 -0.25 12.30
N ILE A 41 -4.92 0.31 12.94
CA ILE A 41 -4.49 -0.03 14.30
C ILE A 41 -4.65 1.16 15.24
N SER A 42 -4.93 0.89 16.51
CA SER A 42 -4.99 1.92 17.55
C SER A 42 -3.65 2.64 17.72
N THR A 43 -3.67 3.90 18.21
CA THR A 43 -2.44 4.66 18.51
C THR A 43 -1.48 3.93 19.45
N ALA A 44 -1.99 3.12 20.37
CA ALA A 44 -1.19 2.30 21.27
C ALA A 44 -0.42 1.20 20.54
N ALA A 45 -1.06 0.49 19.61
CA ALA A 45 -0.42 -0.53 18.80
C ALA A 45 0.58 0.09 17.81
N ALA A 46 0.22 1.23 17.20
CA ALA A 46 1.13 2.00 16.34
C ALA A 46 2.37 2.48 17.10
N ALA A 47 2.21 2.96 18.33
CA ALA A 47 3.30 3.38 19.22
C ALA A 47 4.28 2.24 19.50
N GLN A 48 3.78 1.06 19.86
CA GLN A 48 4.62 -0.13 20.07
C GLN A 48 5.37 -0.53 18.80
N ARG A 49 4.67 -0.59 17.67
CA ARG A 49 5.24 -0.99 16.38
C ARG A 49 6.28 0.01 15.88
N ALA A 50 6.05 1.29 16.16
CA ALA A 50 6.97 2.35 15.79
C ALA A 50 8.12 2.58 16.78
N ASN A 51 8.04 1.94 17.97
CA ASN A 51 8.90 2.22 19.12
C ASN A 51 8.92 3.73 19.46
N ARG A 52 7.72 4.34 19.55
CA ARG A 52 7.51 5.77 19.81
C ARG A 52 6.35 5.99 20.77
N ASP A 53 6.31 7.15 21.40
CA ASP A 53 5.20 7.55 22.27
C ASP A 53 3.88 7.72 21.51
N GLN A 54 2.76 7.42 22.17
CA GLN A 54 1.42 7.61 21.60
C GLN A 54 1.14 9.06 21.20
N GLU A 55 1.70 10.03 21.93
CA GLU A 55 1.59 11.44 21.59
C GLU A 55 2.30 11.77 20.27
N THR A 56 3.47 11.17 20.03
CA THR A 56 4.20 11.28 18.76
C THR A 56 3.37 10.74 17.61
N ILE A 57 2.74 9.57 17.79
CA ILE A 57 1.85 8.99 16.78
C ILE A 57 0.65 9.90 16.50
N ARG A 58 0.01 10.46 17.53
CA ARG A 58 -1.12 11.41 17.35
C ARG A 58 -0.68 12.65 16.57
N ARG A 59 0.50 13.20 16.87
CA ARG A 59 1.08 14.32 16.13
C ARG A 59 1.32 13.92 14.67
N TRP A 60 1.84 12.73 14.40
CA TRP A 60 2.04 12.26 13.03
C TRP A 60 0.72 12.09 12.27
N CYS A 61 -0.34 11.59 12.93
CA CYS A 61 -1.66 11.52 12.32
C CYS A 61 -2.17 12.91 11.93
N ALA A 62 -2.02 13.91 12.81
CA ALA A 62 -2.47 15.27 12.56
C ALA A 62 -1.64 16.00 11.48
N VAL A 63 -0.32 15.79 11.44
CA VAL A 63 0.60 16.55 10.57
C VAL A 63 0.83 15.86 9.22
N HIS A 64 0.89 14.52 9.21
CA HIS A 64 1.27 13.75 8.03
C HIS A 64 0.12 12.94 7.43
N GLY A 65 -1.06 12.91 8.06
CA GLY A 65 -2.23 12.21 7.53
C GLY A 65 -2.12 10.69 7.53
N ILE A 66 -1.21 10.11 8.33
CA ILE A 66 -0.98 8.65 8.41
C ILE A 66 -2.09 7.89 9.17
N GLY A 67 -3.14 8.60 9.61
CA GLY A 67 -4.23 8.05 10.38
C GLY A 67 -5.50 8.89 10.24
N VAL A 68 -6.62 8.28 10.58
CA VAL A 68 -7.97 8.85 10.50
C VAL A 68 -8.59 8.91 11.89
N LYS A 69 -9.45 9.90 12.13
CA LYS A 69 -10.19 10.03 13.38
C LYS A 69 -11.57 9.40 13.23
N VAL A 70 -11.78 8.26 13.88
CA VAL A 70 -13.02 7.47 13.82
C VAL A 70 -13.66 7.46 15.20
N ALA A 71 -14.93 7.87 15.29
CA ALA A 71 -15.69 7.91 16.55
C ALA A 71 -14.94 8.61 17.73
N GLY A 72 -14.18 9.66 17.43
CA GLY A 72 -13.40 10.41 18.43
C GLY A 72 -12.04 9.78 18.80
N ARG A 73 -11.69 8.63 18.24
CA ARG A 73 -10.41 7.93 18.45
C ARG A 73 -9.54 8.05 17.20
N TRP A 74 -8.23 8.07 17.39
CA TRP A 74 -7.27 8.03 16.28
C TRP A 74 -6.97 6.58 15.92
N GLU A 75 -7.16 6.27 14.65
CA GLU A 75 -6.80 5.00 14.04
C GLU A 75 -5.72 5.25 12.99
N VAL A 76 -4.71 4.39 12.97
CA VAL A 76 -3.48 4.59 12.19
C VAL A 76 -3.39 3.47 11.19
N SER A 77 -3.15 3.78 9.92
CA SER A 77 -2.88 2.73 8.93
C SER A 77 -1.47 2.19 9.16
N ALA A 78 -1.34 0.88 9.39
CA ALA A 78 -0.04 0.25 9.64
C ALA A 78 0.89 0.36 8.41
N ARG A 79 0.36 0.24 7.18
CA ARG A 79 1.09 0.50 5.92
C ARG A 79 1.66 1.92 5.86
N GLN A 80 0.84 2.93 6.12
CA GLN A 80 1.29 4.33 6.08
C GLN A 80 2.33 4.63 7.16
N LEU A 81 2.13 4.10 8.38
CA LEU A 81 3.11 4.20 9.46
C LEU A 81 4.46 3.60 9.05
N HIS A 82 4.46 2.40 8.47
CA HIS A 82 5.68 1.74 8.02
C HIS A 82 6.38 2.52 6.90
N ALA A 83 5.64 3.00 5.90
CA ALA A 83 6.18 3.85 4.84
C ALA A 83 6.79 5.15 5.38
N PHE A 84 6.12 5.79 6.34
CA PHE A 84 6.61 6.99 7.00
C PHE A 84 7.93 6.75 7.75
N GLN A 85 8.03 5.63 8.46
CA GLN A 85 9.26 5.25 9.16
C GLN A 85 10.41 4.96 8.20
N LEU A 86 10.14 4.27 7.08
CA LEU A 86 11.14 3.96 6.08
C LEU A 86 11.70 5.25 5.45
N ARG A 87 10.82 6.21 5.16
CA ARG A 87 11.21 7.55 4.67
C ARG A 87 12.02 8.33 5.72
N SER A 88 11.62 8.25 6.99
CA SER A 88 12.33 8.93 8.10
C SER A 88 13.72 8.33 8.36
N LYS A 89 13.92 7.03 8.12
CA LYS A 89 15.22 6.35 8.30
C LYS A 89 16.26 6.67 7.22
N LYS A 90 15.85 7.18 6.06
CA LYS A 90 16.76 7.46 4.92
C LYS A 90 17.45 8.83 5.00
N THR A 91 17.37 9.51 6.14
CA THR A 91 17.97 10.84 6.39
C THR A 91 19.10 10.75 7.43
N VAL A 92 19.94 9.72 7.32
CA VAL A 92 21.24 9.60 8.02
C VAL A 92 22.26 9.11 7.02
#